data_AF-A0A524JNI3-F1
#
_entry.id   AF-A0A524JNI3-F1
#
_cell.length_a   1.000
_cell.length_b   1.000
_cell.length_c   1.000
_cell.angle_alpha   90.00
_cell.angle_beta   90.00
_cell.angle_gamma   90.00
#
_symmetry.space_group_name_H-M   'P 1'
#
loop_
_entity.id
_entity.type
_entity.pdbx_description
1 polymer ?
#
loop_
_entity_poly.entity_id
_entity_poly.type
_entity_poly.pdbx_seq_one_letter_code
_entity_poly.pdbx_strand_id
1 'polypeptide(L)'
;MPLVKPLDADYDTETKELSRFFNETFGFCPNSVLTMQHRPAISKAFINLNKAVMANEGRVTSALKRMIAWVSSNASGCRYCQAHAIRAAERYGAEQEKLDHIWEYRTHPAFSEAERAALDFSLLASQVPNGVNAEIKERLYRYWNEGEIVEILGVIALFGYLNRWNDSMGTTIEEGA
;
A
#
# COMPACT_ATOMS: atom_id res chain seq x y z
N MET A 1 -7.17 -15.77 14.37
CA MET A 1 -8.21 -15.06 15.16
C MET A 1 -7.71 -13.64 15.36
N PRO A 2 -8.54 -12.60 15.14
CA PRO A 2 -8.09 -11.23 15.30
C PRO A 2 -7.74 -10.93 16.76
N LEU A 3 -6.65 -10.20 16.99
CA LEU A 3 -6.24 -9.69 18.29
C LEU A 3 -7.26 -8.66 18.81
N VAL A 4 -7.69 -7.77 17.92
CA VAL A 4 -8.76 -6.80 18.16
C VAL A 4 -9.80 -6.96 17.06
N LYS A 5 -11.06 -7.16 17.44
CA LYS A 5 -12.15 -7.25 16.47
C LYS A 5 -12.40 -5.87 15.84
N PRO A 6 -12.59 -5.76 14.52
CA PRO A 6 -13.01 -4.50 13.90
C PRO A 6 -14.34 -4.05 14.52
N LEU A 7 -14.53 -2.73 14.66
CA LEU A 7 -15.83 -2.19 15.01
C LEU A 7 -16.85 -2.53 13.93
N ASP A 8 -18.11 -2.68 14.34
CA ASP A 8 -19.23 -2.73 13.39
C ASP A 8 -19.31 -1.39 12.64
N ALA A 9 -19.64 -1.42 11.36
CA ALA A 9 -19.83 -0.21 10.56
C ALA A 9 -20.90 0.71 11.16
N ASP A 10 -21.86 0.15 11.90
CA ASP A 10 -22.93 0.86 12.58
C ASP A 10 -22.67 1.19 14.06
N TYR A 11 -21.44 1.03 14.54
CA TYR A 11 -21.09 1.17 15.97
C TYR A 11 -21.48 2.53 16.58
N ASP A 12 -21.07 3.64 15.94
CA ASP A 12 -21.44 5.00 16.32
C ASP A 12 -21.54 5.90 15.07
N THR A 13 -21.96 7.16 15.25
CA THR A 13 -22.14 8.10 14.13
C THR A 13 -20.84 8.32 13.35
N GLU A 14 -19.71 8.45 14.02
CA GLU A 14 -18.41 8.70 13.38
C GLU A 14 -17.97 7.47 12.54
N THR A 15 -18.16 6.26 13.06
CA THR A 15 -17.84 5.00 12.39
C THR A 15 -18.78 4.76 11.19
N LYS A 16 -20.05 5.17 11.28
CA LYS A 16 -20.99 5.12 10.15
C LYS A 16 -20.57 6.04 9.01
N GLU A 17 -20.18 7.27 9.33
CA GLU A 17 -19.72 8.24 8.34
C GLU A 17 -18.42 7.77 7.67
N LEU A 18 -17.49 7.26 8.46
CA LEU A 18 -16.26 6.62 7.99
C LEU A 18 -16.56 5.46 7.04
N SER A 19 -17.44 4.54 7.45
CA SER A 19 -17.79 3.36 6.65
C SER A 19 -18.46 3.76 5.34
N ARG A 20 -19.34 4.75 5.37
CA ARG A 20 -19.97 5.31 4.15
C ARG A 20 -18.92 5.86 3.19
N PHE A 21 -17.99 6.68 3.69
CA PHE A 21 -16.91 7.25 2.88
C PHE A 21 -16.09 6.17 2.15
N PHE A 22 -15.71 5.10 2.87
CA PHE A 22 -14.95 4.00 2.27
C PHE A 22 -15.79 3.14 1.33
N ASN A 23 -17.06 2.86 1.66
CA ASN A 23 -17.95 2.11 0.78
C ASN A 23 -18.18 2.83 -0.56
N GLU A 24 -18.37 4.15 -0.55
CA GLU A 24 -18.54 4.95 -1.77
C GLU A 24 -17.26 4.98 -2.62
N THR A 25 -16.09 5.03 -1.97
CA THR A 25 -14.81 5.17 -2.67
C THR A 25 -14.23 3.82 -3.12
N PHE A 26 -14.43 2.77 -2.33
CA PHE A 26 -13.76 1.48 -2.49
C PHE A 26 -14.69 0.26 -2.55
N GLY A 27 -16.00 0.43 -2.39
CA GLY A 27 -16.99 -0.66 -2.38
C GLY A 27 -17.09 -1.41 -1.05
N PHE A 28 -16.16 -1.19 -0.12
CA PHE A 28 -16.21 -1.71 1.24
C PHE A 28 -15.37 -0.85 2.20
N CYS A 29 -15.67 -0.91 3.50
CA CYS A 29 -14.84 -0.32 4.55
C CYS A 29 -13.80 -1.34 5.03
N PRO A 30 -12.48 -1.06 4.92
CA PRO A 30 -11.47 -2.00 5.37
C PRO A 30 -11.51 -2.21 6.90
N ASN A 31 -11.49 -3.47 7.33
CA ASN A 31 -11.33 -3.91 8.72
C ASN A 31 -10.08 -3.30 9.37
N SER A 32 -9.04 -3.03 8.59
CA SER A 32 -7.86 -2.30 9.07
C SER A 32 -8.20 -0.93 9.64
N VAL A 33 -9.11 -0.18 9.01
CA VAL A 33 -9.56 1.12 9.50
C VAL A 33 -10.56 0.95 10.65
N LEU A 34 -11.47 -0.02 10.57
CA LEU A 34 -12.42 -0.31 11.65
C LEU A 34 -11.74 -0.80 12.94
N THR A 35 -10.58 -1.46 12.85
CA THR A 35 -9.74 -1.77 14.01
C THR A 35 -9.03 -0.53 14.56
N MET A 36 -8.54 0.37 13.70
CA MET A 36 -7.99 1.66 14.15
C MET A 36 -9.05 2.56 14.80
N GLN A 37 -10.31 2.46 14.36
CA GLN A 37 -11.42 3.31 14.82
C GLN A 37 -11.78 3.11 16.30
N HIS A 38 -11.31 2.02 16.95
CA HIS A 38 -11.29 1.92 18.41
C HIS A 38 -10.57 3.11 19.08
N ARG A 39 -9.68 3.80 18.36
CA ARG A 39 -9.06 5.07 18.72
C ARG A 39 -9.21 6.05 17.54
N PRO A 40 -10.31 6.82 17.46
CA PRO A 40 -10.66 7.64 16.29
C PRO A 40 -9.56 8.60 15.83
N ALA A 41 -8.80 9.17 16.77
CA ALA A 41 -7.66 10.04 16.42
C ALA A 41 -6.57 9.32 15.60
N ILE A 42 -6.31 8.03 15.87
CA ILE A 42 -5.37 7.20 15.10
C ILE A 42 -5.92 6.94 13.70
N SER A 43 -7.19 6.52 13.63
CA SER A 43 -7.91 6.29 12.35
C SER A 43 -7.86 7.54 11.46
N LYS A 44 -8.25 8.71 11.99
CA LYS A 44 -8.24 9.98 11.27
C LYS A 44 -6.85 10.39 10.79
N ALA A 45 -5.83 10.25 11.64
CA ALA A 45 -4.45 10.56 11.25
C ALA A 45 -3.95 9.64 10.13
N PHE A 46 -4.23 8.34 10.23
CA PHE A 46 -3.88 7.35 9.22
C PHE A 46 -4.57 7.65 7.88
N ILE A 47 -5.86 7.99 7.88
CA ILE A 47 -6.61 8.34 6.66
C ILE A 47 -6.00 9.56 5.98
N ASN A 48 -5.64 10.59 6.74
CA ASN A 48 -5.00 11.78 6.18
C ASN A 48 -3.61 11.48 5.60
N LEU A 49 -2.82 10.63 6.28
CA LEU A 49 -1.54 10.17 5.75
C LEU A 49 -1.73 9.38 4.46
N ASN A 50 -2.71 8.46 4.42
CA ASN A 50 -3.03 7.67 3.23
C ASN A 50 -3.40 8.59 2.05
N LYS A 51 -4.28 9.57 2.26
CA LYS A 51 -4.66 10.56 1.25
C LYS A 51 -3.45 11.32 0.72
N ALA A 52 -2.58 11.79 1.60
CA ALA A 52 -1.38 12.53 1.22
C ALA A 52 -0.41 11.67 0.39
N VAL A 53 -0.13 10.44 0.83
CA VAL A 53 0.79 9.52 0.14
C VAL A 53 0.23 9.05 -1.21
N MET A 54 -1.08 8.83 -1.30
CA MET A 54 -1.73 8.30 -2.49
C MET A 54 -2.12 9.38 -3.52
N ALA A 55 -1.99 10.67 -3.20
CA ALA A 55 -2.15 11.77 -4.16
C ALA A 55 -1.01 11.74 -5.20
N ASN A 56 -1.30 11.96 -6.47
CA ASN A 56 -0.29 11.92 -7.53
C ASN A 56 0.23 13.33 -7.78
N GLU A 57 1.48 13.61 -7.40
CA GLU A 57 2.12 14.94 -7.59
C GLU A 57 3.21 14.91 -8.67
N GLY A 58 3.35 13.78 -9.38
CA GLY A 58 4.37 13.58 -10.41
C GLY A 58 4.12 12.35 -11.28
N ARG A 59 5.20 11.73 -11.75
CA ARG A 59 5.11 10.56 -12.66
C ARG A 59 4.84 9.24 -11.94
N VAL A 60 4.83 9.23 -10.60
CA VAL A 60 4.50 8.03 -9.80
C VAL A 60 2.99 7.79 -9.88
N THR A 61 2.56 7.05 -10.89
CA THR A 61 1.14 6.84 -11.19
C THR A 61 0.41 6.07 -10.09
N SER A 62 -0.91 6.21 -10.04
CA SER A 62 -1.75 5.42 -9.11
C SER A 62 -1.45 3.91 -9.23
N ALA A 63 -1.36 3.39 -10.45
CA ALA A 63 -1.02 1.99 -10.73
C ALA A 63 0.35 1.61 -10.14
N LEU A 64 1.39 2.41 -10.39
CA LEU A 64 2.73 2.16 -9.87
C LEU A 64 2.76 2.19 -8.33
N LYS A 65 2.05 3.13 -7.68
CA LYS A 65 1.92 3.15 -6.21
C LYS A 65 1.33 1.84 -5.68
N ARG A 66 0.34 1.26 -6.35
CA ARG A 66 -0.28 0.00 -5.90
C ARG A 66 0.61 -1.21 -6.19
N MET A 67 1.36 -1.22 -7.29
CA MET A 67 2.41 -2.22 -7.52
C MET A 67 3.53 -2.16 -6.46
N ILE A 68 4.00 -0.95 -6.11
CA ILE A 68 4.99 -0.74 -5.03
C ILE A 68 4.45 -1.28 -3.70
N ALA A 69 3.20 -0.93 -3.36
CA ALA A 69 2.52 -1.40 -2.16
C ALA A 69 2.39 -2.93 -2.10
N TRP A 70 2.07 -3.55 -3.23
CA TRP A 70 1.96 -5.00 -3.33
C TRP A 70 3.32 -5.68 -3.13
N VAL A 71 4.37 -5.20 -3.82
CA VAL A 71 5.75 -5.70 -3.65
C VAL A 71 6.25 -5.52 -2.22
N SER A 72 5.99 -4.36 -1.61
CA SER A 72 6.35 -4.07 -0.22
C SER A 72 5.66 -5.03 0.77
N SER A 73 4.36 -5.26 0.56
CA SER A 73 3.57 -6.19 1.38
C SER A 73 3.95 -7.66 1.19
N ASN A 74 4.48 -8.01 0.02
CA ASN A 74 5.03 -9.34 -0.21
C ASN A 74 6.37 -9.52 0.50
N ALA A 75 7.25 -8.52 0.45
CA ALA A 75 8.52 -8.54 1.17
C ALA A 75 8.35 -8.66 2.69
N SER A 76 7.26 -8.11 3.26
CA SER A 76 6.93 -8.22 4.68
C SER A 76 6.06 -9.43 5.06
N GLY A 77 5.49 -10.14 4.09
CA GLY A 77 4.63 -11.32 4.33
C GLY A 77 3.18 -11.02 4.76
N CYS A 78 2.73 -9.76 4.76
CA CYS A 78 1.35 -9.41 5.16
C CYS A 78 0.31 -9.84 4.10
N ARG A 79 -0.35 -10.99 4.29
CA ARG A 79 -1.37 -11.52 3.36
C ARG A 79 -2.57 -10.59 3.15
N TYR A 80 -3.06 -9.96 4.22
CA TYR A 80 -4.16 -8.98 4.13
C TYR A 80 -3.81 -7.83 3.20
N CYS A 81 -2.60 -7.29 3.38
CA CYS A 81 -2.11 -6.15 2.63
C CYS A 81 -1.81 -6.50 1.17
N GLN A 82 -1.31 -7.71 0.91
CA GLN A 82 -1.10 -8.23 -0.45
C GLN A 82 -2.41 -8.28 -1.24
N ALA A 83 -3.47 -8.87 -0.65
CA ALA A 83 -4.78 -8.99 -1.29
C ALA A 83 -5.38 -7.61 -1.63
N HIS A 84 -5.34 -6.68 -0.67
CA HIS A 84 -5.83 -5.32 -0.91
C HIS A 84 -5.00 -4.56 -1.95
N ALA A 85 -3.68 -4.71 -1.92
CA ALA A 85 -2.81 -3.99 -2.84
C ALA A 85 -2.97 -4.44 -4.28
N ILE A 86 -3.06 -5.76 -4.54
CA ILE A 86 -3.24 -6.27 -5.91
C ILE A 86 -4.61 -5.88 -6.50
N ARG A 87 -5.71 -6.03 -5.75
CA ARG A 87 -7.04 -5.57 -6.20
C ARG A 87 -7.10 -4.08 -6.41
N ALA A 88 -6.43 -3.30 -5.56
CA ALA A 88 -6.31 -1.88 -5.79
C ALA A 88 -5.50 -1.59 -7.07
N ALA A 89 -4.43 -2.33 -7.35
CA ALA A 89 -3.64 -2.16 -8.58
C ALA A 89 -4.52 -2.35 -9.83
N GLU A 90 -5.30 -3.42 -9.88
CA GLU A 90 -6.28 -3.67 -10.97
C GLU A 90 -7.26 -2.51 -11.12
N ARG A 91 -7.89 -2.08 -10.02
CA ARG A 91 -8.87 -0.99 -10.03
C ARG A 91 -8.29 0.35 -10.48
N TYR A 92 -7.03 0.62 -10.15
CA TYR A 92 -6.33 1.85 -10.52
C TYR A 92 -5.61 1.75 -11.87
N GLY A 93 -5.92 0.74 -12.68
CA GLY A 93 -5.52 0.66 -14.08
C GLY A 93 -4.09 0.13 -14.29
N ALA A 94 -3.56 -0.67 -13.36
CA ALA A 94 -2.35 -1.43 -13.65
C ALA A 94 -2.63 -2.41 -14.81
N GLU A 95 -1.70 -2.45 -15.76
CA GLU A 95 -1.78 -3.37 -16.90
C GLU A 95 -1.74 -4.82 -16.39
N GLN A 96 -2.67 -5.66 -16.85
CA GLN A 96 -2.76 -7.05 -16.40
C GLN A 96 -1.44 -7.81 -16.60
N GLU A 97 -0.76 -7.58 -17.73
CA GLU A 97 0.54 -8.19 -18.02
C GLU A 97 1.60 -7.82 -16.97
N LYS A 98 1.58 -6.61 -16.42
CA LYS A 98 2.47 -6.23 -15.30
C LYS A 98 2.07 -6.93 -14.01
N LEU A 99 0.78 -7.11 -13.74
CA LEU A 99 0.35 -7.79 -12.52
C LEU A 99 0.72 -9.27 -12.54
N ASP A 100 0.51 -9.93 -13.68
CA ASP A 100 0.82 -11.35 -13.87
C ASP A 100 2.33 -11.61 -13.79
N HIS A 101 3.15 -10.67 -14.27
CA HIS A 101 4.62 -10.78 -14.31
C HIS A 101 5.34 -9.93 -13.27
N ILE A 102 4.68 -9.48 -12.20
CA ILE A 102 5.31 -8.56 -11.24
C ILE A 102 6.54 -9.16 -10.57
N TRP A 103 6.62 -10.49 -10.42
CA TRP A 103 7.78 -11.16 -9.80
C TRP A 103 8.96 -11.33 -10.77
N GLU A 104 8.73 -11.06 -12.06
CA GLU A 104 9.71 -11.10 -13.14
C GLU A 104 10.07 -9.68 -13.61
N TYR A 105 9.67 -8.64 -12.86
CA TYR A 105 9.77 -7.24 -13.27
C TYR A 105 11.17 -6.81 -13.73
N ARG A 106 12.22 -7.44 -13.20
CA ARG A 106 13.62 -7.15 -13.54
C ARG A 106 13.97 -7.50 -14.99
N THR A 107 13.28 -8.46 -15.59
CA THR A 107 13.60 -9.00 -16.91
C THR A 107 12.44 -8.89 -17.90
N HIS A 108 11.20 -8.91 -17.42
CA HIS A 108 10.02 -8.90 -18.28
C HIS A 108 9.88 -7.56 -19.04
N PRO A 109 9.61 -7.56 -20.36
CA PRO A 109 9.59 -6.35 -21.19
C PRO A 109 8.47 -5.37 -20.87
N ALA A 110 7.41 -5.82 -20.18
CA ALA A 110 6.32 -4.95 -19.74
C ALA A 110 6.78 -3.82 -18.80
N PHE A 111 7.94 -3.95 -18.14
CA PHE A 111 8.41 -2.99 -17.14
C PHE A 111 9.52 -2.09 -17.70
N SER A 112 9.34 -0.79 -17.53
CA SER A 112 10.38 0.21 -17.79
C SER A 112 11.50 0.16 -16.73
N GLU A 113 12.66 0.72 -17.06
CA GLU A 113 13.77 0.84 -16.10
C GLU A 113 13.44 1.70 -14.88
N ALA A 114 12.57 2.71 -15.05
CA ALA A 114 12.10 3.54 -13.96
C ALA A 114 11.24 2.74 -12.96
N GLU A 115 10.29 1.95 -13.47
CA GLU A 115 9.46 1.04 -12.67
C GLU A 115 10.33 -0.01 -11.96
N ARG A 116 11.29 -0.61 -12.68
CA ARG A 116 12.26 -1.56 -12.10
C ARG A 116 13.02 -0.96 -10.91
N ALA A 117 13.51 0.27 -11.05
CA ALA A 117 14.20 0.98 -9.97
C ALA A 117 13.27 1.20 -8.74
N ALA A 118 12.01 1.56 -8.97
CA ALA A 118 11.05 1.75 -7.88
C ALA A 118 10.69 0.43 -7.18
N LEU A 119 10.54 -0.67 -7.92
CA LEU A 119 10.24 -1.99 -7.36
C LEU A 119 11.45 -2.60 -6.63
N ASP A 120 12.66 -2.43 -7.14
CA ASP A 120 13.90 -2.80 -6.42
C ASP A 120 14.00 -2.03 -5.09
N PHE A 121 13.73 -0.72 -5.11
CA PHE A 121 13.71 0.09 -3.89
C PHE A 121 12.64 -0.36 -2.92
N SER A 122 11.44 -0.71 -3.40
CA SER A 122 10.35 -1.27 -2.58
C SER A 122 10.78 -2.54 -1.85
N LEU A 123 11.42 -3.49 -2.54
CA LEU A 123 11.93 -4.71 -1.91
C LEU A 123 12.97 -4.40 -0.83
N LEU A 124 13.98 -3.60 -1.14
CA LEU A 124 15.08 -3.31 -0.20
C LEU A 124 14.61 -2.53 1.02
N ALA A 125 13.78 -1.51 0.82
CA ALA A 125 13.29 -0.65 1.90
C ALA A 125 12.28 -1.35 2.81
N SER A 126 11.64 -2.43 2.36
CA SER A 126 10.67 -3.21 3.13
C SER A 126 11.28 -4.31 4.00
N GLN A 127 12.59 -4.59 3.85
CA GLN A 127 13.29 -5.62 4.62
C GLN A 127 13.59 -5.17 6.05
N VAL A 128 13.75 -6.16 6.94
CA VAL A 128 14.27 -5.98 8.30
C VAL A 128 15.47 -6.93 8.49
N PRO A 129 16.73 -6.42 8.54
CA PRO A 129 17.11 -5.00 8.48
C PRO A 129 16.87 -4.38 7.09
N ASN A 130 16.79 -3.06 7.04
CA ASN A 130 16.61 -2.29 5.80
C ASN A 130 17.80 -2.48 4.86
N GLY A 131 17.54 -2.78 3.59
CA GLY A 131 18.56 -3.10 2.58
C GLY A 131 18.96 -1.94 1.66
N VAL A 132 18.51 -0.70 1.90
CA VAL A 132 18.80 0.45 1.05
C VAL A 132 20.29 0.80 1.13
N ASN A 133 20.95 0.90 -0.03
CA ASN A 133 22.38 1.13 -0.18
C ASN A 133 22.68 2.24 -1.22
N ALA A 134 23.97 2.46 -1.50
CA ALA A 134 24.40 3.50 -2.44
C ALA A 134 23.97 3.18 -3.89
N GLU A 135 23.98 1.90 -4.24
CA GLU A 135 23.65 1.43 -5.58
C GLU A 135 22.17 1.71 -5.93
N ILE A 136 21.23 1.42 -5.01
CA ILE A 136 19.82 1.74 -5.25
C ILE A 136 19.57 3.25 -5.23
N LYS A 137 20.30 4.01 -4.39
CA LYS A 137 20.24 5.47 -4.40
C LYS A 137 20.60 6.01 -5.79
N GLU A 138 21.77 5.65 -6.32
CA GLU A 138 22.19 6.08 -7.66
C GLU A 138 21.18 5.66 -8.73
N ARG A 139 20.63 4.45 -8.64
CA ARG A 139 19.63 3.97 -9.61
C ARG A 139 18.34 4.79 -9.56
N LEU A 140 17.84 5.14 -8.37
CA LEU A 140 16.65 5.98 -8.23
C LEU A 140 16.85 7.36 -8.86
N TYR A 141 17.97 8.02 -8.57
CA TYR A 141 18.27 9.37 -9.08
C TYR A 141 18.47 9.41 -10.61
N ARG A 142 18.67 8.27 -11.29
CA ARG A 142 18.68 8.22 -12.76
C ARG A 142 17.30 8.38 -13.38
N TYR A 143 16.23 8.02 -12.65
CA TYR A 143 14.87 7.94 -13.21
C TYR A 143 13.86 8.85 -12.50
N TRP A 144 14.06 9.13 -11.22
CA TRP A 144 13.11 9.80 -10.33
C TRP A 144 13.73 11.05 -9.71
N ASN A 145 12.92 12.11 -9.58
CA ASN A 145 13.31 13.31 -8.83
C ASN A 145 13.05 13.14 -7.33
N GLU A 146 13.49 14.10 -6.52
CA GLU A 146 13.38 14.01 -5.05
C GLU A 146 11.93 13.90 -4.56
N GLY A 147 11.00 14.66 -5.14
CA GLY A 147 9.58 14.58 -4.78
C GLY A 147 8.99 13.20 -5.08
N GLU A 148 9.31 12.63 -6.24
CA GLU A 148 8.87 11.30 -6.64
C GLU A 148 9.50 10.19 -5.79
N ILE A 149 10.77 10.33 -5.38
CA ILE A 149 11.41 9.41 -4.44
C ILE A 149 10.71 9.46 -3.07
N VAL A 150 10.33 10.65 -2.61
CA VAL A 150 9.53 10.83 -1.38
C VAL A 150 8.16 10.18 -1.53
N GLU A 151 7.49 10.31 -2.67
CA GLU A 151 6.23 9.62 -2.94
C GLU A 151 6.38 8.09 -2.88
N ILE A 152 7.40 7.53 -3.54
CA ILE A 152 7.68 6.09 -3.56
C ILE A 152 7.95 5.58 -2.13
N LEU A 153 8.84 6.26 -1.38
CA LEU A 153 9.14 5.87 0.00
C LEU A 153 7.92 6.07 0.91
N GLY A 154 7.11 7.10 0.67
CA GLY A 154 5.86 7.33 1.38
C GLY A 154 4.90 6.15 1.25
N VAL A 155 4.77 5.58 0.05
CA VAL A 155 3.97 4.35 -0.18
C VAL A 155 4.57 3.18 0.59
N ILE A 156 5.88 2.95 0.49
CA ILE A 156 6.56 1.85 1.19
C ILE A 156 6.37 1.96 2.71
N ALA A 157 6.55 3.16 3.27
CA ALA A 157 6.40 3.40 4.71
C ALA A 157 4.94 3.26 5.18
N LEU A 158 3.97 3.77 4.41
CA LEU A 158 2.54 3.61 4.67
C LEU A 158 2.17 2.12 4.70
N PHE A 159 2.66 1.34 3.73
CA PHE A 159 2.43 -0.10 3.71
C PHE A 159 3.22 -0.81 4.80
N GLY A 160 4.42 -0.38 5.18
CA GLY A 160 5.13 -0.88 6.36
C GLY A 160 4.35 -0.67 7.67
N TYR A 161 3.62 0.45 7.81
CA TYR A 161 2.67 0.65 8.91
C TYR A 161 1.51 -0.34 8.82
N LEU A 162 0.85 -0.45 7.66
CA LEU A 162 -0.28 -1.37 7.44
C LEU A 162 0.11 -2.84 7.59
N ASN A 163 1.31 -3.24 7.16
CA ASN A 163 1.81 -4.59 7.27
C ASN A 163 1.97 -4.97 8.73
N ARG A 164 2.65 -4.12 9.52
CA ARG A 164 2.78 -4.34 10.97
C ARG A 164 1.42 -4.35 11.65
N TRP A 165 0.54 -3.39 11.31
CA TRP A 165 -0.79 -3.29 11.90
C TRP A 165 -1.61 -4.56 11.63
N ASN A 166 -1.82 -4.91 10.36
CA ASN A 166 -2.74 -5.98 10.00
C ASN A 166 -2.23 -7.37 10.33
N ASP A 167 -0.92 -7.59 10.20
CA ASP A 167 -0.32 -8.87 10.57
C ASP A 167 -0.40 -9.08 12.09
N SER A 168 -0.02 -8.07 12.89
CA SER A 168 -0.08 -8.16 14.36
C SER A 168 -1.51 -8.20 14.90
N MET A 169 -2.45 -7.50 14.26
CA MET A 169 -3.85 -7.52 14.65
C MET A 169 -4.57 -8.79 14.20
N GLY A 170 -3.96 -9.60 13.33
CA GLY A 170 -4.63 -10.75 12.72
C GLY A 170 -5.90 -10.34 11.96
N THR A 171 -5.86 -9.18 11.29
CA THR A 171 -7.01 -8.60 10.59
C THR A 171 -7.54 -9.60 9.56
N THR A 172 -8.84 -9.88 9.63
CA THR A 172 -9.52 -10.79 8.70
C THR A 172 -9.76 -10.09 7.37
N ILE A 173 -9.41 -10.78 6.27
CA ILE A 173 -9.69 -10.34 4.91
C ILE A 173 -11.21 -10.38 4.69
N GLU A 174 -11.74 -9.31 4.11
CA GLU A 174 -13.14 -9.12 3.74
C GLU A 174 -13.46 -10.00 2.53
N GLU A 175 -14.69 -10.50 2.42
CA GLU A 175 -15.09 -11.35 1.26
C GLU A 175 -14.95 -10.61 -0.08
N GLY A 176 -14.97 -9.27 -0.07
CA GLY A 176 -14.81 -8.40 -1.24
C GLY A 176 -13.37 -7.94 -1.54
N ALA A 177 -12.38 -8.39 -0.77
CA ALA A 177 -10.96 -8.05 -0.94
C ALA A 177 -10.19 -9.10 -1.75
#